data_AF-A0A7X7EPG3-F1
#
_entry.id   AF-A0A7X7EPG3-F1
#
_cell.length_a   1.000
_cell.length_b   1.000
_cell.length_c   1.000
_cell.angle_alpha   90.00
_cell.angle_beta   90.00
_cell.angle_gamma   90.00
#
_symmetry.space_group_name_H-M   'P 1'
#
loop_
_entity.id
_entity.type
_entity.pdbx_description
1 polymer ?
#
loop_
_entity_poly.entity_id
_entity_poly.type
_entity_poly.pdbx_seq_one_letter_code
_entity_poly.pdbx_strand_id
1 'polypeptide(L)'
;MKSGAWVALLALVLVCGIMPQWVSAQTDSGAQLTTAAATGAEEMAENIKIPAIWWVAPIGSLFALFFAWFFYSQVKKANPGDANMIEIAGHVREGAMAYLKRQYKVVTVFFIVVSALLFLMGWVWHVQHQIVFVAFLTGGFFSGLCGYLGMRTATLASNRTA
;
A
#
# COMPACT_ATOMS: atom_id res chain seq x y z
N MET A 1 -0.86 33.63 -18.48
CA MET A 1 -0.90 32.91 -17.17
C MET A 1 -2.30 33.06 -16.55
N LYS A 2 -3.30 32.23 -16.91
CA LYS A 2 -4.65 32.29 -16.29
C LYS A 2 -5.55 31.05 -16.57
N SER A 3 -5.01 29.83 -16.53
CA SER A 3 -5.83 28.61 -16.73
C SER A 3 -5.74 27.54 -15.62
N GLY A 4 -4.85 27.69 -14.63
CA GLY A 4 -4.71 26.71 -13.53
C GLY A 4 -5.60 26.94 -12.31
N ALA A 5 -6.10 28.16 -12.10
CA ALA A 5 -6.88 28.50 -10.90
C ALA A 5 -8.27 27.84 -10.88
N TRP A 6 -8.88 27.63 -12.04
CA TRP A 6 -10.21 27.03 -12.16
C TRP A 6 -10.21 25.52 -11.90
N VAL A 7 -9.11 24.81 -12.21
CA VAL A 7 -8.97 23.37 -11.92
C VAL A 7 -8.77 23.12 -10.43
N ALA A 8 -8.03 23.99 -9.74
CA ALA A 8 -7.86 23.94 -8.29
C ALA A 8 -9.17 24.26 -7.54
N LEU A 9 -9.96 25.23 -8.02
CA LEU A 9 -11.27 25.56 -7.46
C LEU A 9 -12.31 24.44 -7.70
N LEU A 10 -12.31 23.78 -8.86
CA LEU A 10 -13.18 22.63 -9.12
C LEU A 10 -12.81 21.42 -8.25
N ALA A 11 -11.52 21.16 -8.03
CA ALA A 11 -11.07 20.11 -7.11
C ALA A 11 -11.43 20.42 -5.65
N LEU A 12 -11.34 21.69 -5.23
CA LEU A 12 -11.71 22.12 -3.88
C LEU A 12 -13.23 22.07 -3.64
N VAL A 13 -14.05 22.44 -4.63
CA VAL A 13 -15.52 22.39 -4.52
C VAL A 13 -16.05 20.95 -4.55
N LEU A 14 -15.42 20.04 -5.30
CA LEU A 14 -15.76 18.61 -5.26
C LEU A 14 -15.39 17.94 -3.94
N VAL A 15 -14.31 18.38 -3.28
CA VAL A 15 -13.88 17.83 -1.97
C VAL A 15 -14.65 18.47 -0.81
N CYS A 16 -15.04 19.75 -0.90
CA CYS A 16 -15.81 20.45 0.15
C CYS A 16 -17.34 20.31 0.03
N GLY A 17 -17.89 19.99 -1.16
CA GLY A 17 -19.34 19.85 -1.38
C GLY A 17 -19.94 18.55 -0.82
N ILE A 18 -19.10 17.61 -0.38
CA ILE A 18 -19.50 16.37 0.30
C ILE A 18 -19.01 16.41 1.76
N MET A 19 -19.18 17.56 2.41
CA MET A 19 -19.17 17.61 3.88
C MET A 19 -20.43 16.89 4.37
N PRO A 20 -20.29 15.77 5.11
CA PRO A 20 -21.44 15.00 5.54
C PRO A 20 -22.21 15.78 6.60
N GLN A 21 -23.53 15.85 6.40
CA GLN A 21 -24.56 16.25 7.36
C GLN A 21 -24.57 15.38 8.66
N TRP A 22 -23.54 14.56 8.88
CA TRP A 22 -23.41 13.55 9.94
C TRP A 22 -22.61 14.05 11.14
N VAL A 23 -21.81 15.12 10.99
CA VAL A 23 -20.99 15.67 12.09
C VAL A 23 -21.85 16.28 13.20
N SER A 24 -23.00 16.87 12.88
CA SER A 24 -23.92 17.42 13.89
C SER A 24 -24.82 16.38 14.56
N ALA A 25 -24.97 15.18 13.98
CA ALA A 25 -25.81 14.11 14.54
C ALA A 25 -25.07 13.22 15.55
N GLN A 26 -23.73 13.32 15.64
CA GLN A 26 -22.90 12.43 16.44
C GLN A 26 -22.62 12.92 17.86
N THR A 27 -22.93 14.18 18.18
CA THR A 27 -22.67 14.77 19.50
C THR A 27 -23.54 14.13 20.60
N ASP A 28 -24.73 13.64 20.27
CA ASP A 28 -25.67 13.09 21.27
C ASP A 28 -25.69 11.55 21.34
N SER A 29 -25.09 10.86 20.36
CA SER A 29 -25.12 9.38 20.24
C SER A 29 -23.91 8.66 20.86
N GLY A 30 -22.87 9.39 21.28
CA GLY A 30 -21.60 8.83 21.76
C GLY A 30 -21.68 8.08 23.10
N ALA A 31 -22.71 8.34 23.92
CA ALA A 31 -22.84 7.76 25.25
C ALA A 31 -23.55 6.38 25.28
N GLN A 32 -24.31 6.02 24.24
CA GLN A 32 -25.08 4.76 24.18
C GLN A 32 -24.39 3.65 23.36
N LEU A 33 -23.39 3.99 22.53
CA LEU A 33 -22.62 3.02 21.74
C LEU A 33 -21.59 2.23 22.56
N THR A 34 -21.12 2.77 23.68
CA THR A 34 -20.08 2.12 24.51
C THR A 34 -20.64 0.97 25.35
N THR A 35 -21.91 1.03 25.77
CA THR A 35 -22.57 -0.05 26.52
C THR A 35 -23.16 -1.15 25.62
N ALA A 36 -23.59 -0.80 24.40
CA ALA A 36 -24.06 -1.78 23.40
C ALA A 36 -22.91 -2.53 22.70
N ALA A 37 -21.77 -1.88 22.47
CA ALA A 37 -20.60 -2.52 21.85
C ALA A 37 -19.93 -3.56 22.76
N ALA A 38 -20.04 -3.40 24.08
CA ALA A 38 -19.48 -4.35 25.05
C ALA A 38 -20.31 -5.65 25.13
N THR A 39 -21.64 -5.56 25.04
CA THR A 39 -22.54 -6.72 25.08
C THR A 39 -22.63 -7.45 23.73
N GLY A 40 -22.57 -6.71 22.60
CA GLY A 40 -22.59 -7.31 21.27
C GLY A 40 -21.30 -8.02 20.85
N ALA A 41 -20.18 -7.77 21.52
CA ALA A 41 -18.92 -8.47 21.24
C ALA A 41 -18.90 -9.89 21.81
N GLU A 42 -19.56 -10.13 22.95
CA GLU A 42 -19.59 -11.44 23.59
C GLU A 42 -20.61 -12.40 22.94
N GLU A 43 -21.71 -11.88 22.41
CA GLU A 43 -22.78 -12.69 21.79
C GLU A 43 -22.45 -13.14 20.35
N MET A 44 -21.60 -12.39 19.62
CA MET A 44 -21.19 -12.75 18.24
C MET A 44 -20.10 -13.84 18.18
N ALA A 45 -19.55 -14.25 19.32
CA ALA A 45 -18.53 -15.29 19.40
C ALA A 45 -19.10 -16.71 19.27
N GLU A 46 -20.41 -16.92 19.46
CA GLU A 46 -21.01 -18.27 19.51
C GLU A 46 -21.44 -18.81 18.12
N ASN A 47 -21.47 -17.99 17.05
CA ASN A 47 -21.82 -18.51 15.71
C ASN A 47 -21.16 -17.75 14.55
N ILE A 48 -19.82 -17.78 14.48
CA ILE A 48 -19.09 -17.23 13.34
C ILE A 48 -19.08 -18.25 12.19
N LYS A 49 -20.14 -18.26 11.37
CA LYS A 49 -20.05 -18.75 9.99
C LYS A 49 -19.37 -17.66 9.16
N ILE A 50 -18.08 -17.80 8.87
CA ILE A 50 -17.36 -16.86 7.98
C ILE A 50 -18.10 -16.86 6.63
N PRO A 51 -18.68 -15.72 6.20
CA PRO A 51 -19.42 -15.71 4.95
C PRO A 51 -18.45 -15.99 3.81
N ALA A 52 -18.81 -16.92 2.91
CA ALA A 52 -17.93 -17.44 1.87
C ALA A 52 -17.29 -16.36 0.98
N ILE A 53 -17.89 -15.15 0.94
CA ILE A 53 -17.37 -13.97 0.24
C ILE A 53 -15.96 -13.54 0.70
N TRP A 54 -15.56 -13.79 1.94
CA TRP A 54 -14.23 -13.41 2.44
C TRP A 54 -13.09 -14.22 1.81
N TRP A 55 -13.38 -15.38 1.22
CA TRP A 55 -12.40 -16.19 0.48
C TRP A 55 -11.95 -15.54 -0.83
N VAL A 56 -12.68 -14.54 -1.36
CA VAL A 56 -12.30 -13.82 -2.57
C VAL A 56 -10.98 -13.09 -2.41
N ALA A 57 -10.68 -12.54 -1.23
CA ALA A 57 -9.45 -11.79 -0.98
C ALA A 57 -8.16 -12.64 -1.10
N PRO A 58 -7.99 -13.77 -0.38
CA PRO A 58 -6.80 -14.61 -0.52
C PRO A 58 -6.74 -15.33 -1.88
N ILE A 59 -7.87 -15.73 -2.46
CA ILE A 59 -7.89 -16.34 -3.79
C ILE A 59 -7.45 -15.30 -4.83
N GLY A 60 -7.99 -14.08 -4.76
CA GLY A 60 -7.63 -12.98 -5.65
C GLY A 60 -6.16 -12.60 -5.56
N SER A 61 -5.57 -12.58 -4.36
CA SER A 61 -4.13 -12.29 -4.20
C SER A 61 -3.25 -13.36 -4.83
N LEU A 62 -3.59 -14.65 -4.67
CA LEU A 62 -2.87 -15.74 -5.34
C LEU A 62 -2.97 -15.67 -6.86
N PHE A 63 -4.16 -15.37 -7.40
CA PHE A 63 -4.34 -15.13 -8.84
C PHE A 63 -3.50 -13.95 -9.33
N ALA A 64 -3.47 -12.85 -8.60
CA ALA A 64 -2.65 -11.69 -8.95
C ALA A 64 -1.15 -12.03 -8.98
N LEU A 65 -0.64 -12.76 -7.98
CA LEU A 65 0.76 -13.22 -7.96
C LEU A 65 1.07 -14.15 -9.14
N PHE A 66 0.14 -15.05 -9.47
CA PHE A 66 0.28 -15.93 -10.64
C PHE A 66 0.40 -15.13 -11.94
N PHE A 67 -0.48 -14.16 -12.18
CA PHE A 67 -0.41 -13.31 -13.37
C PHE A 67 0.84 -12.44 -13.39
N ALA A 68 1.25 -11.89 -12.25
CA ALA A 68 2.49 -11.12 -12.15
C ALA A 68 3.71 -11.97 -12.57
N TRP A 69 3.78 -13.22 -12.09
CA TRP A 69 4.84 -14.15 -12.49
C TRP A 69 4.74 -14.54 -13.97
N PHE A 70 3.53 -14.78 -14.48
CA PHE A 70 3.29 -15.09 -15.88
C PHE A 70 3.79 -13.96 -16.80
N PHE A 71 3.42 -12.71 -16.53
CA PHE A 71 3.87 -11.56 -17.31
C PHE A 71 5.38 -11.33 -17.19
N TYR A 72 5.94 -11.47 -15.99
CA TYR A 72 7.39 -11.39 -15.80
C TYR A 72 8.14 -12.43 -16.67
N SER A 73 7.64 -13.66 -16.69
CA SER A 73 8.20 -14.75 -17.48
C SER A 73 8.09 -14.49 -18.99
N GLN A 74 6.95 -13.95 -19.45
CA GLN A 74 6.74 -13.56 -20.85
C GLN A 74 7.75 -12.49 -21.29
N VAL A 75 7.90 -11.41 -20.50
CA VAL A 75 8.87 -10.34 -20.79
C VAL A 75 10.29 -10.90 -20.80
N LYS A 76 10.66 -11.73 -19.81
CA LYS A 76 12.03 -12.29 -19.73
C LYS A 76 12.39 -13.13 -20.97
N LYS A 77 11.43 -13.84 -21.57
CA LYS A 77 11.62 -14.66 -22.78
C LYS A 77 11.71 -13.84 -24.07
N ALA A 78 11.26 -12.58 -24.06
CA ALA A 78 11.34 -11.72 -25.24
C ALA A 78 12.81 -11.42 -25.60
N ASN A 79 13.05 -11.22 -26.90
CA ASN A 79 14.37 -10.96 -27.45
C ASN A 79 14.96 -9.68 -26.81
N PRO A 80 16.16 -9.76 -26.21
CA PRO A 80 16.82 -8.63 -25.56
C PRO A 80 17.36 -7.54 -26.50
N GLY A 81 17.21 -7.70 -27.82
CA GLY A 81 17.67 -6.76 -28.84
C GLY A 81 19.11 -7.01 -29.29
N ASP A 82 19.71 -6.02 -29.95
CA ASP A 82 21.11 -6.05 -30.40
C ASP A 82 22.11 -5.82 -29.23
N ALA A 83 23.38 -6.16 -29.43
CA ALA A 83 24.44 -6.03 -28.42
C ALA A 83 24.53 -4.62 -27.83
N ASN A 84 24.42 -3.58 -28.66
CA ASN A 84 24.39 -2.19 -28.20
C ASN A 84 23.21 -1.89 -27.27
N MET A 85 22.01 -2.44 -27.56
CA MET A 85 20.82 -2.23 -26.73
C MET A 85 20.97 -2.90 -25.37
N ILE A 86 21.58 -4.07 -25.32
CA ILE A 86 21.85 -4.82 -24.09
C ILE A 86 22.85 -4.06 -23.20
N GLU A 87 23.90 -3.51 -23.79
CA GLU A 87 24.92 -2.73 -23.08
C GLU A 87 24.32 -1.46 -22.44
N ILE A 88 23.58 -0.66 -23.23
CA ILE A 88 22.91 0.56 -22.74
C ILE A 88 21.92 0.23 -21.62
N ALA A 89 21.08 -0.79 -21.80
CA ALA A 89 20.14 -1.21 -20.76
C ALA A 89 20.83 -1.75 -19.51
N GLY A 90 22.03 -2.33 -19.64
CA GLY A 90 22.90 -2.68 -18.53
C GLY A 90 23.24 -1.47 -17.66
N HIS A 91 23.72 -0.39 -18.27
CA HIS A 91 24.06 0.85 -17.55
C HIS A 91 22.84 1.52 -16.91
N VAL A 92 21.70 1.56 -17.61
CA VAL A 92 20.44 2.08 -17.05
C VAL A 92 20.00 1.27 -15.83
N ARG A 93 20.07 -0.07 -15.92
CA ARG A 93 19.72 -0.95 -14.81
C ARG A 93 20.63 -0.75 -13.62
N GLU A 94 21.94 -0.62 -13.84
CA GLU A 94 22.89 -0.35 -12.76
C GLU A 94 22.60 0.98 -12.06
N GLY A 95 22.37 2.06 -12.83
CA GLY A 95 22.01 3.37 -12.30
C GLY A 95 20.69 3.34 -11.51
N ALA A 96 19.66 2.68 -12.04
CA ALA A 96 18.38 2.52 -11.37
C ALA A 96 18.51 1.76 -10.03
N MET A 97 19.30 0.69 -9.99
CA MET A 97 19.53 -0.06 -8.76
C MET A 97 20.34 0.75 -7.73
N ALA A 98 21.29 1.58 -8.17
CA ALA A 98 22.02 2.50 -7.31
C ALA A 98 21.10 3.56 -6.69
N TYR A 99 20.21 4.15 -7.49
CA TYR A 99 19.20 5.10 -7.04
C TYR A 99 18.24 4.46 -6.02
N LEU A 100 17.69 3.29 -6.32
CA LEU A 100 16.77 2.59 -5.42
C LEU A 100 17.44 2.25 -4.10
N LYS A 101 18.70 1.80 -4.10
CA LYS A 101 19.44 1.57 -2.86
C LYS A 101 19.57 2.82 -2.00
N ARG A 102 19.79 3.99 -2.64
CA ARG A 102 19.87 5.27 -1.92
C ARG A 102 18.52 5.69 -1.35
N GLN A 103 17.45 5.58 -2.13
CA GLN A 103 16.09 5.86 -1.66
C GLN A 103 15.69 4.96 -0.50
N TYR A 104 15.92 3.64 -0.64
CA TYR A 104 15.57 2.66 0.38
C TYR A 104 16.33 2.93 1.68
N LYS A 105 17.57 3.40 1.61
CA LYS A 105 18.30 3.79 2.82
C LYS A 105 17.57 4.88 3.62
N VAL A 106 17.07 5.91 2.94
CA VAL A 106 16.34 7.02 3.59
C VAL A 106 14.98 6.56 4.08
N VAL A 107 14.24 5.82 3.25
CA VAL A 107 12.91 5.30 3.58
C VAL A 107 12.98 4.33 4.76
N THR A 108 13.99 3.46 4.83
CA THR A 108 14.17 2.53 5.96
C THR A 108 14.40 3.27 7.27
N VAL A 109 15.17 4.37 7.27
CA VAL A 109 15.36 5.18 8.48
C VAL A 109 14.04 5.78 8.94
N PHE A 110 13.27 6.38 8.02
CA PHE A 110 11.93 6.88 8.33
C PHE A 110 11.00 5.77 8.85
N PHE A 111 11.03 4.60 8.23
CA PHE A 111 10.22 3.45 8.59
C PHE A 111 10.52 2.96 10.01
N ILE A 112 11.79 2.92 10.41
CA ILE A 112 12.22 2.55 11.77
C ILE A 112 11.72 3.57 12.80
N VAL A 113 11.86 4.87 12.51
CA VAL A 113 11.42 5.93 13.42
C VAL A 113 9.91 5.86 13.66
N VAL A 114 9.11 5.71 12.60
CA VAL A 114 7.65 5.58 12.73
C VAL A 114 7.28 4.28 13.43
N SER A 115 7.95 3.16 13.11
CA SER A 115 7.71 1.88 13.79
C SER A 115 7.97 1.97 15.29
N ALA A 116 9.05 2.63 15.70
CA ALA A 116 9.37 2.82 17.12
C ALA A 116 8.34 3.71 17.83
N LEU A 117 7.85 4.74 17.15
CA LEU A 117 6.79 5.62 17.68
C LEU A 117 5.47 4.86 17.86
N LEU A 118 5.07 4.05 16.87
CA LEU A 118 3.88 3.20 16.96
C LEU A 118 4.01 2.15 18.06
N PHE A 119 5.20 1.56 18.24
CA PHE A 119 5.47 0.64 19.32
C PHE A 119 5.31 1.30 20.70
N LEU A 120 5.86 2.50 20.88
CA LEU A 120 5.77 3.26 22.12
C LEU A 120 4.33 3.68 22.44
N MET A 121 3.57 4.14 21.43
CA MET A 121 2.16 4.50 21.60
C MET A 121 1.28 3.31 22.00
N GLY A 122 1.56 2.13 21.44
CA GLY A 122 0.82 0.91 21.76
C GLY A 122 1.13 0.35 23.15
N TRP A 123 2.40 0.34 23.55
CA TRP A 123 2.83 -0.34 24.78
C TRP A 123 2.89 0.56 26.02
N VAL A 124 3.31 1.82 25.86
CA VAL A 124 3.51 2.74 27.00
C VAL A 124 2.26 3.57 27.22
N TRP A 125 1.67 4.13 26.16
CA TRP A 125 0.56 5.09 26.29
C TRP A 125 -0.81 4.42 26.21
N HIS A 126 -0.89 3.15 25.77
CA HIS A 126 -2.14 2.38 25.60
C HIS A 126 -3.21 3.09 24.75
N VAL A 127 -2.79 4.03 23.89
CA VAL A 127 -3.67 4.80 23.00
C VAL A 127 -4.05 3.98 21.77
N GLN A 128 -3.26 2.96 21.41
CA GLN A 128 -3.39 2.22 20.15
C GLN A 128 -3.32 0.70 20.37
N HIS A 129 -4.07 -0.07 19.58
CA HIS A 129 -4.01 -1.53 19.60
C HIS A 129 -2.67 -2.06 19.07
N GLN A 130 -2.09 -3.08 19.74
CA GLN A 130 -0.78 -3.64 19.43
C GLN A 130 -0.67 -4.21 17.99
N ILE A 131 -1.79 -4.68 17.44
CA ILE A 131 -1.89 -5.17 16.05
C ILE A 131 -1.46 -4.11 15.02
N VAL A 132 -1.63 -2.81 15.31
CA VAL A 132 -1.29 -1.74 14.36
C VAL A 132 0.21 -1.72 14.05
N PHE A 133 1.06 -1.97 15.04
CA PHE A 133 2.51 -2.07 14.84
C PHE A 133 2.85 -3.23 13.89
N VAL A 134 2.25 -4.41 14.12
CA VAL A 134 2.48 -5.60 13.29
C VAL A 134 1.97 -5.36 11.88
N ALA A 135 0.77 -4.80 11.72
CA ALA A 135 0.20 -4.46 10.41
C ALA A 135 1.07 -3.46 9.63
N PHE A 136 1.63 -2.45 10.31
CA PHE A 136 2.56 -1.49 9.70
C PHE A 136 3.85 -2.16 9.22
N LEU A 137 4.45 -3.02 10.05
CA LEU A 137 5.67 -3.76 9.69
C LEU A 137 5.45 -4.65 8.46
N THR A 138 4.39 -5.46 8.49
CA THR A 138 4.06 -6.38 7.40
C THR A 138 3.73 -5.61 6.12
N GLY A 139 2.91 -4.56 6.20
CA GLY A 139 2.56 -3.72 5.04
C GLY A 139 3.76 -3.00 4.43
N GLY A 140 4.62 -2.41 5.27
CA GLY A 140 5.84 -1.74 4.81
C GLY A 140 6.85 -2.70 4.17
N PHE A 141 7.01 -3.90 4.73
CA PHE A 141 7.87 -4.93 4.16
C PHE A 141 7.40 -5.35 2.76
N PHE A 142 6.12 -5.68 2.60
CA PHE A 142 5.59 -6.06 1.28
C PHE A 142 5.61 -4.89 0.29
N SER A 143 5.39 -3.65 0.74
CA SER A 143 5.52 -2.46 -0.10
C SER A 143 6.93 -2.29 -0.67
N GLY A 144 7.96 -2.42 0.19
CA GLY A 144 9.35 -2.39 -0.23
C GLY A 144 9.71 -3.56 -1.17
N LEU A 145 9.20 -4.76 -0.91
CA LEU A 145 9.43 -5.89 -1.80
C LEU A 145 8.84 -5.66 -3.19
N CYS A 146 7.60 -5.17 -3.27
CA CYS A 146 6.93 -4.82 -4.52
C CYS A 146 7.69 -3.75 -5.31
N GLY A 147 8.18 -2.70 -4.64
CA GLY A 147 8.96 -1.64 -5.30
C GLY A 147 10.27 -2.15 -5.91
N TYR A 148 11.01 -3.01 -5.19
CA TYR A 148 12.25 -3.61 -5.68
C TYR A 148 12.01 -4.52 -6.89
N LEU A 149 11.01 -5.42 -6.81
CA LEU A 149 10.67 -6.33 -7.90
C LEU A 149 10.15 -5.60 -9.14
N GLY A 150 9.35 -4.55 -8.94
CA GLY A 150 8.83 -3.70 -10.00
C GLY A 150 9.95 -3.01 -10.77
N MET A 151 10.90 -2.36 -10.08
CA MET A 151 12.01 -1.68 -10.75
C MET A 151 12.92 -2.64 -11.53
N ARG A 152 13.18 -3.83 -10.98
CA ARG A 152 13.94 -4.86 -11.70
C ARG A 152 13.22 -5.33 -12.97
N THR A 153 11.90 -5.48 -12.92
CA THR A 153 11.12 -5.89 -14.09
C THR A 153 11.07 -4.79 -15.14
N ALA A 154 10.86 -3.53 -14.72
CA ALA A 154 10.83 -2.38 -15.63
C ALA A 154 12.16 -2.19 -16.37
N THR A 155 13.28 -2.25 -15.64
CA THR A 155 14.63 -2.12 -16.23
C THR A 155 15.02 -3.31 -17.10
N LEU A 156 14.47 -4.50 -16.85
CA LEU A 156 14.64 -5.66 -17.74
C LEU A 156 13.78 -5.56 -19.01
N ALA A 157 12.65 -4.86 -18.94
CA ALA A 157 11.75 -4.73 -20.09
C ALA A 157 12.24 -3.70 -21.12
N SER A 158 13.00 -2.69 -20.71
CA SER A 158 13.28 -1.51 -21.56
C SER A 158 13.96 -1.82 -22.89
N ASN A 159 14.87 -2.81 -22.94
CA ASN A 159 15.53 -3.23 -24.18
C ASN A 159 14.76 -4.26 -25.00
N ARG A 160 13.66 -4.79 -24.45
CA ARG A 160 12.81 -5.81 -25.10
C ARG A 160 11.58 -5.21 -25.77
N THR A 161 11.34 -3.91 -25.55
CA THR A 161 10.23 -3.15 -26.12
C THR A 161 10.66 -2.06 -27.09
N ALA A 162 11.96 -1.74 -27.11
CA ALA A 162 12.59 -0.83 -28.06
C ALA A 162 12.99 -1.58 -29.33
#